data_AF-A0A7Z9VD90-F1
#
_entry.id   AF-A0A7Z9VD90-F1
#
_cell.length_a   1.000
_cell.length_b   1.000
_cell.length_c   1.000
_cell.angle_alpha   90.00
_cell.angle_beta   90.00
_cell.angle_gamma   90.00
#
_symmetry.space_group_name_H-M   'P 1'
#
loop_
_entity.id
_entity.type
_entity.pdbx_description
1 polymer ?
#
loop_
_entity_poly.entity_id
_entity_poly.type
_entity_poly.pdbx_seq_one_letter_code
_entity_poly.pdbx_strand_id
1 'polypeptide(L)'
;MQRPGAAVADSDKLNDDGEADGESTDVELAECGSCRAQIPIDSSSCPECSTSFSGVTSEELGECGSCGKLVPLDSSSCPECGVNFILDDLVSALRQWLDQKSITVTILFNEVDADG
;
A
#
# COMPACT_ATOMS: atom_id res chain seq x y z
N MET A 1 55.44 36.19 -29.70
CA MET A 1 56.36 35.89 -28.58
C MET A 1 56.15 34.44 -28.20
N GLN A 2 57.24 33.70 -28.12
CA GLN A 2 57.32 32.26 -28.29
C GLN A 2 57.98 31.67 -27.03
N ARG A 3 57.41 30.54 -26.54
CA ARG A 3 58.05 29.42 -25.80
C ARG A 3 58.46 29.61 -24.31
N PRO A 4 58.79 28.52 -23.59
CA PRO A 4 58.51 27.08 -23.76
C PRO A 4 58.05 26.37 -22.46
N GLY A 5 57.71 25.08 -22.55
CA GLY A 5 57.39 24.23 -21.38
C GLY A 5 58.61 23.80 -20.55
N ALA A 6 58.32 23.13 -19.43
CA ALA A 6 59.26 22.26 -18.74
C ALA A 6 58.48 21.21 -17.94
N ALA A 7 58.66 19.96 -18.31
CA ALA A 7 58.40 18.81 -17.46
C ALA A 7 59.59 18.64 -16.51
N VAL A 8 59.35 18.30 -15.24
CA VAL A 8 60.25 17.45 -14.44
C VAL A 8 59.42 16.66 -13.43
N ALA A 9 59.81 15.39 -13.31
CA ALA A 9 59.25 14.34 -12.48
C ALA A 9 59.88 14.34 -11.07
N ASP A 10 59.58 13.26 -10.33
CA ASP A 10 60.06 12.83 -9.01
C ASP A 10 59.33 13.41 -7.79
N SER A 11 59.02 12.67 -6.73
CA SER A 11 58.96 11.24 -6.40
C SER A 11 58.57 11.20 -4.91
N ASP A 12 57.82 10.18 -4.49
CA ASP A 12 57.77 9.67 -3.12
C ASP A 12 57.26 10.56 -1.97
N LYS A 13 55.98 10.35 -1.63
CA LYS A 13 55.66 9.68 -0.36
C LYS A 13 54.26 9.06 -0.42
N LEU A 14 54.23 7.74 -0.59
CA LEU A 14 53.17 6.92 0.00
C LEU A 14 53.18 7.19 1.51
N ASN A 15 52.02 7.54 2.05
CA ASN A 15 51.67 7.13 3.40
C ASN A 15 50.38 6.34 3.28
N ASP A 16 50.58 5.08 3.67
CA ASP A 16 49.66 4.00 3.97
C ASP A 16 48.75 4.35 5.16
N ASP A 17 47.76 3.48 5.37
CA ASP A 17 46.99 3.29 6.60
C ASP A 17 45.78 4.21 6.84
N GLY A 18 44.72 3.93 6.09
CA GLY A 18 43.38 4.39 6.41
C GLY A 18 42.28 3.52 5.81
N GLU A 19 42.49 2.19 5.76
CA GLU A 19 41.44 1.23 5.45
C GLU A 19 40.43 1.25 6.60
N ALA A 20 39.51 2.20 6.55
CA ALA A 20 38.24 2.07 7.22
C ALA A 20 37.41 1.16 6.31
N ASP A 21 37.54 -0.15 6.51
CA ASP A 21 36.55 -1.16 6.15
C ASP A 21 35.24 -0.86 6.91
N GLY A 22 34.64 0.29 6.62
CA GLY A 22 33.25 0.54 6.85
C GLY A 22 32.55 -0.09 5.67
N GLU A 23 32.13 -1.34 5.81
CA GLU A 23 31.19 -1.99 4.91
C GLU A 23 29.97 -1.07 4.79
N SER A 24 29.98 -0.18 3.79
CA SER A 24 28.85 0.66 3.45
C SER A 24 27.85 -0.29 2.81
N THR A 25 27.01 -0.89 3.65
CA THR A 25 25.83 -1.61 3.18
C THR A 25 25.04 -0.60 2.36
N ASP A 26 25.08 -0.74 1.03
CA ASP A 26 24.30 0.07 0.10
C ASP A 26 22.83 -0.27 0.37
N VAL A 27 22.22 0.43 1.33
CA VAL A 27 20.82 0.25 1.67
C VAL A 27 20.03 0.90 0.56
N GLU A 28 19.34 0.11 -0.25
CA GLU A 28 18.43 0.65 -1.26
C GLU A 28 17.30 1.42 -0.55
N LEU A 29 17.16 2.70 -0.92
CA LEU A 29 16.21 3.62 -0.30
C LEU A 29 15.03 3.88 -1.24
N ALA A 30 13.82 3.91 -0.68
CA ALA A 30 12.56 4.27 -1.33
C ALA A 30 11.93 5.51 -0.66
N GLU A 31 11.03 6.19 -1.36
CA GLU A 31 10.29 7.34 -0.82
C GLU A 31 8.94 6.88 -0.24
N CYS A 32 8.65 7.26 1.01
CA CYS A 32 7.36 6.97 1.65
C CYS A 32 6.22 7.74 0.97
N GLY A 33 5.21 7.02 0.46
CA GLY A 33 4.05 7.63 -0.21
C GLY A 33 3.17 8.53 0.67
N SER A 34 3.28 8.45 2.01
CA SER A 34 2.49 9.26 2.95
C SER A 34 3.18 10.56 3.36
N CYS A 35 4.45 10.49 3.76
CA CYS A 35 5.17 11.64 4.31
C CYS A 35 6.42 12.05 3.52
N ARG A 36 6.72 11.38 2.39
CA ARG A 36 7.88 11.65 1.51
C ARG A 36 9.25 11.44 2.17
N ALA A 37 9.32 10.78 3.32
CA ALA A 37 10.59 10.42 3.94
C ALA A 37 11.32 9.35 3.12
N GLN A 38 12.65 9.43 3.08
CA GLN A 38 13.50 8.43 2.44
C GLN A 38 13.76 7.28 3.42
N ILE A 39 13.36 6.06 3.06
CA ILE A 39 13.31 4.90 3.95
C ILE A 39 13.95 3.67 3.28
N PRO A 40 14.52 2.72 4.03
CA PRO A 40 14.99 1.46 3.45
C PRO A 40 13.84 0.70 2.76
N ILE A 41 14.09 0.13 1.58
CA ILE A 41 13.08 -0.57 0.77
C ILE A 41 12.45 -1.77 1.49
N ASP A 42 13.21 -2.41 2.38
CA ASP A 42 12.76 -3.57 3.17
C ASP A 42 12.02 -3.18 4.46
N SER A 43 11.74 -1.89 4.69
CA SER A 43 11.02 -1.44 5.89
C SER A 43 9.56 -1.89 5.83
N SER A 44 9.04 -2.48 6.92
CA SER A 44 7.61 -2.82 7.06
C SER A 44 6.72 -1.61 7.40
N SER A 45 7.32 -0.50 7.83
CA SER A 45 6.61 0.74 8.19
C SER A 45 7.53 1.95 8.10
N CYS A 46 6.97 3.13 7.83
CA CYS A 46 7.72 4.38 7.82
C CYS A 46 8.07 4.81 9.25
N PRO A 47 9.35 5.02 9.60
CA PRO A 47 9.75 5.46 10.95
C PRO A 47 9.31 6.90 11.27
N GLU A 48 9.06 7.73 10.25
CA GLU A 48 8.68 9.14 10.44
C GLU A 48 7.18 9.33 10.68
N CYS A 49 6.33 8.60 9.97
CA CYS A 49 4.86 8.77 10.06
C CYS A 49 4.11 7.54 10.52
N SER A 50 4.80 6.44 10.81
CA SER A 50 4.22 5.17 11.27
C SER A 50 3.24 4.50 10.31
N THR A 51 3.18 4.91 9.04
CA THR A 51 2.38 4.20 8.03
C THR A 51 2.98 2.82 7.78
N SER A 52 2.16 1.76 7.85
CA SER A 52 2.58 0.38 7.60
C SER A 52 2.51 0.07 6.13
N PHE A 53 3.56 -0.55 5.58
CA PHE A 53 3.56 -1.09 4.24
C PHE A 53 3.03 -2.52 4.30
N SER A 54 1.76 -2.70 3.97
CA SER A 54 1.26 -4.03 3.65
C SER A 54 1.81 -4.36 2.28
N GLY A 55 2.76 -5.30 2.23
CA GLY A 55 3.55 -5.60 1.04
C GLY A 55 2.69 -5.78 -0.21
N VAL A 56 3.29 -5.49 -1.37
CA VAL A 56 2.78 -5.92 -2.67
C VAL A 56 2.78 -7.45 -2.72
N THR A 57 1.77 -8.07 -2.13
CA THR A 57 1.47 -9.48 -2.36
C THR A 57 0.93 -9.61 -3.78
N SER A 58 1.21 -10.72 -4.45
CA SER A 58 0.57 -11.02 -5.74
C SER A 58 -0.94 -11.23 -5.61
N GLU A 59 -1.43 -11.39 -4.38
CA GLU A 59 -2.84 -11.49 -4.06
C GLU A 59 -3.48 -10.10 -4.05
N GLU A 60 -4.58 -9.98 -4.78
CA GLU A 60 -5.41 -8.77 -4.78
C GLU A 60 -6.15 -8.69 -3.44
N LEU A 61 -5.72 -7.75 -2.59
CA LEU A 61 -6.33 -7.49 -1.29
C LEU A 61 -7.15 -6.20 -1.36
N GLY A 62 -8.35 -6.25 -0.80
CA GLY A 62 -9.22 -5.10 -0.56
C GLY A 62 -9.35 -4.78 0.92
N GLU A 63 -9.60 -3.52 1.26
CA GLU A 63 -9.86 -3.12 2.64
C GLU A 63 -11.32 -3.41 3.02
N CYS A 64 -11.53 -4.07 4.16
CA CYS A 64 -12.87 -4.29 4.70
C CYS A 64 -13.47 -2.98 5.21
N GLY A 65 -14.53 -2.49 4.56
CA GLY A 65 -15.21 -1.23 4.97
C GLY A 65 -15.83 -1.22 6.37
N SER A 66 -15.91 -2.36 7.06
CA SER A 66 -16.40 -2.43 8.45
C SER A 66 -15.28 -2.39 9.50
N CYS A 67 -14.10 -2.94 9.22
CA CYS A 67 -13.05 -3.10 10.23
C CYS A 67 -11.66 -2.63 9.79
N GLY A 68 -11.48 -2.19 8.54
CA GLY A 68 -10.24 -1.64 8.00
C GLY A 68 -9.14 -2.67 7.73
N LYS A 69 -9.40 -3.97 7.92
CA LYS A 69 -8.42 -5.02 7.64
C LYS A 69 -8.39 -5.36 6.16
N LEU A 70 -7.21 -5.71 5.65
CA LEU A 70 -7.04 -6.23 4.31
C LEU A 70 -7.58 -7.66 4.21
N VAL A 71 -8.42 -7.91 3.21
CA VAL A 71 -9.10 -9.17 2.94
C VAL A 71 -8.95 -9.50 1.46
N PRO A 72 -8.79 -10.79 1.08
CA PRO A 72 -8.80 -11.20 -0.33
C PRO A 72 -10.07 -10.75 -1.06
N LEU A 73 -9.91 -10.21 -2.28
CA LEU A 73 -11.04 -9.73 -3.10
C LEU A 73 -12.00 -10.86 -3.53
N ASP A 74 -11.55 -12.11 -3.52
CA ASP A 74 -12.35 -13.30 -3.84
C ASP A 74 -13.14 -13.84 -2.63
N SER A 75 -12.94 -13.28 -1.44
CA SER A 75 -13.70 -13.69 -0.25
C SER A 75 -15.14 -13.20 -0.32
N SER A 76 -16.10 -14.03 0.09
CA SER A 76 -17.52 -13.63 0.21
C SER A 76 -17.82 -12.85 1.50
N SER A 77 -16.89 -12.84 2.46
CA SER A 77 -17.05 -12.22 3.77
C SER A 77 -15.71 -11.89 4.42
N CYS A 78 -15.69 -10.91 5.33
CA CYS A 78 -14.50 -10.61 6.12
C CYS A 78 -14.27 -11.71 7.18
N PRO A 79 -13.12 -12.42 7.17
CA PRO A 79 -12.82 -13.44 8.18
C PRO A 79 -12.56 -12.86 9.58
N GLU A 80 -12.32 -11.56 9.66
CA GLU A 80 -11.93 -10.87 10.90
C GLU A 80 -13.14 -10.35 11.68
N CYS A 81 -14.17 -9.86 11.00
CA CYS A 81 -15.37 -9.31 11.64
C CYS A 81 -16.69 -9.98 11.23
N GLY A 82 -16.66 -10.88 10.24
CA GLY A 82 -17.84 -11.64 9.80
C GLY A 82 -18.82 -10.87 8.90
N VAL A 83 -18.49 -9.64 8.48
CA VAL A 83 -19.36 -8.90 7.54
C VAL A 83 -19.33 -9.57 6.16
N ASN A 84 -20.50 -9.70 5.51
CA ASN A 84 -20.61 -10.23 4.16
C ASN A 84 -20.34 -9.14 3.13
N PHE A 85 -19.62 -9.48 2.07
CA PHE A 85 -19.40 -8.57 0.95
C PHE A 85 -20.51 -8.77 -0.09
N ILE A 86 -21.31 -7.72 -0.28
CA ILE A 86 -22.37 -7.71 -1.28
C ILE A 86 -21.89 -6.84 -2.44
N LEU A 87 -21.88 -7.40 -3.64
CA LEU A 87 -21.55 -6.65 -4.85
C LEU A 87 -22.63 -5.61 -5.14
N ASP A 88 -22.22 -4.40 -5.53
CA ASP A 88 -23.11 -3.28 -5.84
C ASP A 88 -24.17 -3.61 -6.91
N ASP A 89 -23.83 -4.53 -7.82
CA ASP A 89 -24.74 -4.99 -8.87
C ASP A 89 -25.96 -5.72 -8.31
N LEU A 90 -25.81 -6.48 -7.21
CA LEU A 90 -26.92 -7.19 -6.58
C LEU A 90 -27.91 -6.22 -5.94
N VAL A 91 -27.40 -5.20 -5.26
CA VAL A 91 -28.23 -4.16 -4.61
C VAL A 91 -28.97 -3.36 -5.68
N SER A 92 -28.29 -3.04 -6.79
CA SER A 92 -28.88 -2.31 -7.91
C SER A 92 -29.97 -3.13 -8.61
N ALA A 93 -29.74 -4.42 -8.84
CA ALA A 93 -30.73 -5.33 -9.41
C ALA A 93 -31.97 -5.48 -8.52
N LEU A 94 -31.78 -5.61 -7.20
CA LEU A 94 -32.89 -5.67 -6.24
C LEU A 94 -33.71 -4.39 -6.26
N ARG A 95 -33.07 -3.21 -6.28
CA ARG A 95 -33.76 -1.92 -6.38
C ARG A 95 -34.58 -1.81 -7.66
N GLN A 96 -34.00 -2.15 -8.82
CA GLN A 96 -34.73 -2.16 -10.08
C GLN A 96 -35.94 -3.10 -10.05
N TRP A 97 -35.80 -4.28 -9.45
CA TRP A 97 -36.90 -5.23 -9.33
C TRP A 97 -38.04 -4.69 -8.46
N LEU A 98 -37.71 -4.05 -7.33
CA LEU A 98 -38.70 -3.40 -6.46
C LEU A 98 -39.44 -2.28 -7.19
N ASP A 99 -38.72 -1.44 -7.93
CA ASP A 99 -39.29 -0.35 -8.73
C ASP A 99 -40.23 -0.89 -9.82
N GLN A 100 -39.80 -1.93 -10.56
CA GLN A 100 -40.63 -2.57 -11.59
C GLN A 100 -41.93 -3.16 -11.03
N LYS A 101 -41.90 -3.64 -9.79
CA LYS A 101 -43.06 -4.22 -9.12
C LYS A 101 -43.91 -3.19 -8.37
N SER A 102 -43.53 -1.91 -8.38
CA SER A 102 -44.12 -0.86 -7.54
C SER A 102 -44.21 -1.27 -6.07
N ILE A 103 -43.24 -2.06 -5.60
CA ILE A 103 -43.19 -2.52 -4.21
C ILE A 103 -42.56 -1.39 -3.40
N THR A 104 -43.39 -0.69 -2.64
CA THR A 104 -42.93 0.34 -1.71
C THR A 104 -42.60 -0.27 -0.36
N VAL A 105 -41.74 0.41 0.41
CA VAL A 105 -41.34 0.00 1.76
C VAL A 105 -42.56 -0.24 2.66
N THR A 106 -43.62 0.56 2.51
CA THR A 106 -44.88 0.39 3.26
C THR A 106 -45.58 -0.92 2.93
N ILE A 107 -45.57 -1.35 1.66
CA ILE A 107 -46.18 -2.62 1.24
C ILE A 107 -45.36 -3.79 1.78
N LEU A 108 -44.03 -3.69 1.76
CA LEU A 108 -43.14 -4.73 2.30
C LEU A 108 -43.37 -4.97 3.79
N PHE A 109 -43.43 -3.90 4.59
CA PHE A 109 -43.66 -4.04 6.03
C PHE A 109 -45.09 -4.51 6.35
N ASN A 110 -46.09 -4.07 5.58
CA ASN A 110 -47.47 -4.56 5.77
C ASN A 110 -47.61 -6.08 5.52
N GLU A 111 -46.87 -6.64 4.56
CA GLU A 111 -46.89 -8.10 4.31
C GLU A 111 -46.11 -8.87 5.38
N VAL A 112 -44.96 -8.36 5.84
CA VAL A 112 -44.18 -8.97 6.92
C VAL A 112 -44.94 -8.97 8.25
N ASP A 113 -45.68 -7.91 8.54
CA ASP A 113 -46.50 -7.78 9.75
C ASP A 113 -47.81 -8.57 9.67
N ALA A 114 -48.18 -9.11 8.50
CA ALA A 114 -49.42 -9.89 8.32
C ALA A 114 -49.32 -11.31 8.90
N ASP A 115 -48.11 -11.84 9.12
CA ASP A 115 -47.83 -13.17 9.67
C ASP A 115 -47.42 -13.14 11.16
N GLY A 116 -47.67 -12.03 11.86
CA GLY A 116 -47.39 -11.83 13.30
C GLY A 116 -48.38 -12.47 14.26
#